data_AF-A0A4R2S244-F1
#
_entry.id   AF-A0A4R2S244-F1
#
_cell.length_a   1.000
_cell.length_b   1.000
_cell.length_c   1.000
_cell.angle_alpha   90.00
_cell.angle_beta   90.00
_cell.angle_gamma   90.00
#
_symmetry.space_group_name_H-M   'P 1'
#
loop_
_entity.id
_entity.type
_entity.pdbx_description
1 polymer ?
#
loop_
_entity_poly.entity_id
_entity_poly.type
_entity_poly.pdbx_seq_one_letter_code
_entity_poly.pdbx_strand_id
1 'polypeptide(L)' 'MSGAVAGSLTFLGHLYLIDCIEQGHSYEAVVLNISGGAVQLRIEPV' A
#
# COMPACT_ATOMS: atom_id res chain seq x y z
N MET A 1 6.65 12.85 -9.25
CA MET A 1 5.59 11.92 -8.79
C MET A 1 4.62 12.71 -7.96
N SER A 2 3.45 13.03 -8.49
CA SER A 2 2.40 13.73 -7.74
C SER A 2 1.61 12.69 -6.95
N GLY A 3 1.95 12.52 -5.67
CA GLY A 3 1.04 11.88 -4.73
C GLY A 3 -0.19 12.78 -4.62
N ALA A 4 -1.30 12.38 -5.21
CA ALA A 4 -2.55 13.10 -5.04
C ALA A 4 -2.94 12.97 -3.56
N VAL A 5 -3.09 14.10 -2.87
CA VAL A 5 -3.62 14.12 -1.51
C VAL A 5 -5.01 13.51 -1.55
N ALA A 6 -5.17 12.32 -0.95
CA ALA A 6 -6.43 11.59 -0.95
C ALA A 6 -7.53 12.26 -0.09
N GLY A 7 -7.15 13.23 0.75
CA GLY A 7 -8.03 13.98 1.65
C GLY A 7 -7.39 14.23 3.01
N SER A 8 -8.20 14.70 3.97
CA SER A 8 -7.81 14.88 5.37
C SER A 8 -8.62 13.97 6.28
N LEU A 9 -7.95 13.23 7.17
CA LEU A 9 -8.62 12.46 8.22
C LEU A 9 -8.82 13.38 9.44
N THR A 10 -10.08 13.72 9.77
CA THR A 10 -10.39 14.71 10.84
C THR A 10 -11.01 14.10 12.10
N PHE A 11 -11.33 12.81 12.09
CA PHE A 11 -11.86 12.08 13.25
C PHE A 11 -10.73 11.49 14.09
N LEU A 12 -10.79 11.56 15.42
CA LEU A 12 -9.71 11.11 16.34
C LEU A 12 -9.14 9.70 16.05
N GLY A 13 -9.95 8.76 15.56
CA GLY A 13 -9.46 7.42 15.18
C GLY A 13 -8.48 7.40 13.99
N HIS A 14 -8.21 8.53 13.34
CA HIS A 14 -7.14 8.64 12.34
C HIS A 14 -5.74 8.42 12.94
N LEU A 15 -5.55 8.67 14.23
CA LEU A 15 -4.28 8.41 14.92
C LEU A 15 -3.90 6.93 14.85
N TYR A 16 -4.88 6.03 14.93
CA TYR A 16 -4.66 4.59 14.75
C TYR A 16 -4.20 4.25 13.33
N LEU A 17 -4.76 4.92 12.31
CA LEU A 17 -4.34 4.72 10.93
C LEU A 17 -2.93 5.27 10.67
N ILE A 18 -2.59 6.42 11.26
CA ILE A 18 -1.22 6.98 11.21
C ILE A 18 -0.24 6.01 11.88
N ASP A 19 -0.56 5.51 13.06
CA ASP A 19 0.27 4.56 13.79
C ASP A 19 0.48 3.26 12.98
N CYS A 20 -0.55 2.71 12.34
CA CYS A 20 -0.38 1.58 11.42
C CYS A 20 0.51 1.90 10.20
N ILE A 21 0.43 3.12 9.66
CA ILE A 21 1.29 3.56 8.55
C ILE A 21 2.74 3.71 9.02
N GLU A 22 2.94 4.33 10.19
CA GLU A 22 4.26 4.57 10.80
C GLU A 22 4.95 3.28 11.24
N GLN A 23 4.21 2.34 11.82
CA GLN A 23 4.71 1.01 12.18
C GLN A 23 5.23 0.26 10.94
N GLY A 24 4.64 0.55 9.78
CA GLY A 24 5.03 -0.04 8.51
C GLY A 24 4.64 -1.51 8.44
N HIS A 25 3.91 -1.89 7.40
CA HIS A 25 3.65 -3.29 7.11
C HIS A 25 4.53 -3.74 5.96
N SER A 26 5.19 -4.88 6.14
CA SER A 26 5.98 -5.51 5.09
C SER A 26 5.06 -6.35 4.22
N TYR A 27 5.20 -6.18 2.93
CA TYR A 27 4.48 -6.94 1.92
C TYR A 27 5.46 -7.51 0.92
N GLU A 28 5.16 -8.70 0.42
CA GLU A 28 5.90 -9.34 -0.66
C GLU A 28 5.09 -9.28 -1.96
N ALA A 29 5.76 -9.01 -3.07
CA ALA A 29 5.16 -9.04 -4.40
C ALA A 29 5.48 -10.39 -5.07
N VAL A 30 4.45 -11.22 -5.24
CA VAL A 30 4.57 -12.51 -5.91
C VAL A 30 4.24 -12.36 -7.39
N VAL A 31 5.17 -12.74 -8.27
CA VAL A 31 4.94 -12.75 -9.72
C VAL A 31 4.01 -13.89 -10.08
N LEU A 32 2.84 -13.57 -10.62
CA LEU A 32 1.88 -14.55 -11.10
C LEU A 32 2.11 -14.90 -12.58
N ASN A 33 2.40 -13.90 -13.40
CA ASN A 33 2.58 -14.09 -14.85
C ASN A 33 3.38 -12.93 -15.47
N ILE A 34 4.03 -13.20 -16.60
CA ILE A 34 4.68 -12.20 -17.44
C ILE A 34 4.20 -12.39 -18.88
N SER A 35 3.61 -11.35 -19.48
CA SER A 35 3.09 -11.39 -20.85
C SER A 35 3.34 -10.07 -21.58
N GLY A 36 4.03 -10.13 -22.72
CA GLY A 36 4.22 -8.97 -23.59
C GLY A 36 4.90 -7.76 -22.91
N GLY A 37 5.74 -8.00 -21.90
CA GLY A 37 6.38 -6.94 -21.10
C GLY A 37 5.56 -6.45 -19.91
N ALA A 38 4.30 -6.89 -19.75
CA ALA A 38 3.53 -6.67 -18.54
C ALA A 38 3.81 -7.77 -17.50
N VAL A 39 3.90 -7.38 -16.22
CA VAL A 39 4.08 -8.28 -15.09
C VAL A 39 2.82 -8.25 -14.24
N GLN A 40 2.21 -9.40 -14.03
CA GLN A 40 1.09 -9.57 -13.11
C GLN A 40 1.63 -9.94 -11.74
N LEU A 41 1.29 -9.14 -10.72
CA LEU A 41 1.74 -9.32 -9.34
C LEU A 41 0.55 -9.57 -8.41
N ARG A 42 0.78 -10.35 -7.36
CA ARG A 42 -0.09 -10.42 -6.17
C ARG A 42 0.69 -9.90 -4.97
N ILE A 43 0.09 -9.01 -4.19
CA ILE A 43 0.71 -8.45 -2.99
C ILE A 43 0.19 -9.22 -1.79
N GLU A 44 1.09 -9.76 -0.99
CA GLU A 44 0.78 -10.55 0.20
C GLU A 44 1.49 -9.98 1.43
N PRO A 45 0.89 -10.04 2.63
CA PRO A 45 1.61 -9.71 3.87
C PRO A 45 2.76 -10.70 4.11
N VAL A 46 3.84 -10.22 4.72
CA VAL A 46 4.97 -11.05 5.20
C VAL A 46 4.74 -11.52 6.63
#